data_AF-A0A7J6SJ51-F1
#
_entry.id   AF-A0A7J6SJ51-F1
#
_cell.length_a   1.000
_cell.length_b   1.000
_cell.length_c   1.000
_cell.angle_alpha   90.00
_cell.angle_beta   90.00
_cell.angle_gamma   90.00
#
_symmetry.space_group_name_H-M   'P 1'
#
loop_
_entity.id
_entity.type
_entity.pdbx_description
1 polymer ?
#
loop_
_entity_poly.entity_id
_entity_poly.type
_entity_poly.pdbx_seq_one_letter_code
_entity_poly.pdbx_strand_id
1 'polypeptide(L)'
;MSSFGELIAALQSVRSVKDKRQAIRSLAAQCGNRVNVMKILRAGGWSKAIQPLLSSLDREAQVYAALAAANLTSFDISHDVLCEHGAIPELLQVAHDSDEPDLVVYGLLALGNLAESPSTRSAMMNYKVLPAVYSIYTRLAKLGDAGTRKEEVKVAALFALSNLTGCANHREMMINDLDVQEAVWKDLFDPSQRVMAQALEVIRGLSVHKKAQEVLPTMGILPYLA
;
A
#
# COMPACT_ATOMS: atom_id res chain seq x y z
N MET A 1 23.84 -11.94 -19.94
CA MET A 1 22.74 -11.12 -19.37
C MET A 1 22.42 -11.69 -18.00
N SER A 2 21.92 -10.90 -17.03
CA SER A 2 21.45 -11.49 -15.78
C SER A 2 20.21 -12.34 -16.05
N SER A 3 19.99 -13.42 -15.31
CA SER A 3 18.79 -14.29 -15.46
C SER A 3 17.48 -13.51 -15.38
N PHE A 4 17.45 -12.40 -14.62
CA PHE A 4 16.31 -11.50 -14.55
C PHE A 4 16.11 -10.66 -15.82
N GLY A 5 17.18 -10.27 -16.50
CA GLY A 5 17.09 -9.58 -17.79
C GLY A 5 16.43 -10.44 -18.85
N GLU A 6 16.74 -11.73 -18.88
CA GLU A 6 16.10 -12.70 -19.79
C GLU A 6 14.63 -12.92 -19.45
N LEU A 7 14.28 -13.05 -18.16
CA LEU A 7 12.89 -13.15 -17.72
C LEU A 7 12.06 -11.91 -18.09
N ILE A 8 12.63 -10.71 -17.90
CA ILE A 8 11.98 -9.43 -18.25
C ILE A 8 11.81 -9.32 -19.77
N ALA A 9 12.83 -9.68 -20.55
CA ALA A 9 12.74 -9.70 -22.01
C ALA A 9 11.67 -10.69 -22.50
N ALA A 10 11.61 -11.88 -21.88
CA ALA A 10 10.58 -12.87 -22.16
C ALA A 10 9.18 -12.29 -21.92
N LEU A 11 8.94 -11.68 -20.75
CA LEU A 11 7.68 -11.01 -20.41
C LEU A 11 7.21 -10.00 -21.47
N GLN A 12 8.14 -9.27 -22.08
CA GLN A 12 7.84 -8.30 -23.14
C GLN A 12 7.51 -8.97 -24.48
N SER A 13 8.18 -10.07 -24.81
CA SER A 13 8.00 -10.79 -26.08
C SER A 13 6.82 -11.76 -26.11
N VAL A 14 6.32 -12.18 -24.93
CA VAL A 14 5.28 -13.20 -24.83
C VAL A 14 3.96 -12.68 -25.38
N ARG A 15 3.46 -13.36 -26.42
CA ARG A 15 2.17 -13.08 -27.07
C ARG A 15 1.01 -13.82 -26.42
N SER A 16 1.28 -14.99 -25.83
CA SER A 16 0.30 -15.81 -25.14
C SER A 16 -0.08 -15.19 -23.79
N VAL A 17 -1.38 -14.93 -23.59
CA VAL A 17 -1.90 -14.37 -22.34
C VAL A 17 -1.55 -15.29 -21.15
N LYS A 18 -1.71 -16.61 -21.32
CA LYS A 18 -1.41 -17.60 -20.28
C LYS A 18 0.07 -17.57 -19.87
N ASP A 19 0.97 -17.52 -20.85
CA ASP A 19 2.41 -17.53 -20.57
C ASP A 19 2.84 -16.20 -19.94
N LYS A 20 2.20 -15.09 -20.32
CA LYS A 20 2.44 -13.78 -19.70
C LYS A 20 2.03 -13.80 -18.23
N ARG A 21 0.84 -14.33 -17.90
CA ARG A 21 0.38 -14.52 -16.50
C ARG A 21 1.35 -15.35 -15.69
N GLN A 22 1.78 -16.48 -16.24
CA GLN A 22 2.73 -17.36 -15.55
C GLN A 22 4.07 -16.66 -15.31
N ALA A 23 4.58 -15.93 -16.31
CA ALA A 23 5.83 -15.22 -16.18
C ALA A 23 5.76 -14.08 -15.16
N ILE A 24 4.67 -13.31 -15.11
CA ILE A 24 4.53 -12.21 -14.14
C ILE A 24 4.31 -12.77 -12.73
N ARG A 25 3.58 -13.88 -12.59
CA ARG A 25 3.47 -14.62 -11.32
C ARG A 25 4.82 -15.10 -10.81
N SER A 26 5.64 -15.67 -11.69
CA SER A 26 7.00 -16.08 -11.36
C SER A 26 7.87 -14.88 -10.96
N LEU A 27 7.78 -13.75 -11.68
CA LEU A 27 8.50 -12.52 -11.30
C LEU A 27 8.03 -11.98 -9.94
N ALA A 28 6.72 -11.99 -9.66
CA ALA A 28 6.16 -11.55 -8.38
C ALA A 28 6.73 -12.34 -7.20
N ALA A 29 6.89 -13.66 -7.35
CA ALA A 29 7.54 -14.50 -6.34
C ALA A 29 9.01 -14.11 -6.11
N GLN A 30 9.74 -13.75 -7.18
CA GLN A 30 11.13 -13.32 -7.08
C GLN A 30 11.28 -11.92 -6.46
N CYS A 31 10.29 -11.05 -6.63
CA CYS A 31 10.23 -9.74 -5.98
C CYS A 31 10.18 -9.87 -4.45
N GLY A 32 9.58 -10.94 -3.93
CA GLY A 32 9.52 -11.24 -2.49
C GLY A 32 10.84 -11.76 -1.89
N ASN A 33 11.92 -11.84 -2.68
CA ASN A 33 13.24 -12.27 -2.21
C ASN A 33 14.20 -11.07 -2.16
N ARG A 34 14.61 -10.67 -0.94
CA ARG A 34 15.50 -9.52 -0.69
C ARG A 34 16.78 -9.54 -1.55
N VAL A 35 17.35 -10.71 -1.80
CA VAL A 35 18.60 -10.87 -2.59
C VAL A 35 18.38 -10.52 -4.08
N ASN A 36 17.15 -10.63 -4.56
CA ASN A 36 16.80 -10.45 -5.96
C ASN A 36 16.25 -9.06 -6.28
N VAL A 37 15.67 -8.35 -5.29
CA VAL A 37 15.05 -7.02 -5.45
C VAL A 37 15.92 -6.07 -6.28
N MET A 38 17.17 -5.81 -5.87
CA MET A 38 18.03 -4.88 -6.62
C MET A 38 18.46 -5.43 -7.98
N LYS A 39 18.57 -6.75 -8.14
CA LYS A 39 18.90 -7.36 -9.44
C LYS A 39 17.74 -7.19 -10.43
N ILE A 40 16.51 -7.34 -9.95
CA ILE A 40 15.27 -7.13 -10.70
C ILE A 40 15.15 -5.66 -11.09
N LEU A 41 15.31 -4.73 -10.13
CA LEU A 41 15.22 -3.29 -10.41
C LEU A 41 16.28 -2.82 -11.40
N ARG A 42 17.55 -3.24 -11.24
CA ARG A 42 18.63 -2.93 -12.18
C ARG A 42 18.40 -3.50 -13.59
N ALA A 43 17.69 -4.61 -13.69
CA ALA A 43 17.30 -5.19 -14.98
C ALA A 43 16.07 -4.48 -15.60
N GLY A 44 15.51 -3.48 -14.94
CA GLY A 44 14.32 -2.74 -15.38
C GLY A 44 13.01 -3.42 -15.00
N GLY A 45 12.99 -4.28 -13.97
CA GLY A 45 11.81 -5.05 -13.59
C GLY A 45 10.57 -4.20 -13.28
N TRP A 46 10.76 -3.01 -12.70
CA TRP A 46 9.67 -2.05 -12.55
C TRP A 46 9.16 -1.55 -13.91
N SER A 47 9.96 -0.73 -14.60
CA SER A 47 9.53 0.01 -15.79
C SER A 47 9.24 -0.86 -17.02
N LYS A 48 9.91 -2.00 -17.15
CA LYS A 48 9.80 -2.87 -18.34
C LYS A 48 8.82 -4.02 -18.18
N ALA A 49 8.50 -4.43 -16.95
CA ALA A 49 7.67 -5.61 -16.70
C ALA A 49 6.47 -5.34 -15.79
N ILE A 50 6.66 -4.72 -14.62
CA ILE A 50 5.59 -4.54 -13.64
C ILE A 50 4.67 -3.37 -14.02
N GLN A 51 5.24 -2.17 -14.18
CA GLN A 51 4.49 -0.93 -14.45
C GLN A 51 3.56 -1.05 -15.67
N PRO A 52 3.98 -1.60 -16.84
CA PRO A 52 3.09 -1.72 -18.00
C PRO A 52 1.90 -2.68 -17.78
N LEU A 53 2.01 -3.60 -16.81
CA LEU A 53 0.97 -4.57 -16.52
C LEU A 53 -0.01 -4.08 -15.45
N LEU A 54 0.30 -3.00 -14.71
CA LEU A 54 -0.63 -2.38 -13.75
C LEU A 54 -1.88 -1.79 -14.43
N SER A 55 -1.82 -1.48 -15.72
CA SER A 55 -2.95 -1.04 -16.55
C SER A 55 -3.37 -2.07 -17.60
N SER A 56 -3.02 -3.33 -17.41
CA SER A 56 -3.35 -4.42 -18.34
C SER A 56 -4.86 -4.69 -18.36
N LEU A 57 -5.41 -4.94 -19.56
CA LEU A 57 -6.78 -5.46 -19.72
C LEU A 57 -6.92 -6.91 -19.23
N ASP A 58 -5.82 -7.65 -19.17
CA ASP A 58 -5.78 -8.97 -18.55
C ASP A 58 -5.72 -8.83 -17.03
N ARG A 59 -6.87 -9.05 -16.38
CA ARG A 59 -7.05 -8.84 -14.94
C ARG A 59 -6.10 -9.68 -14.09
N GLU A 60 -5.85 -10.92 -14.48
CA GLU A 60 -4.98 -11.80 -13.71
C GLU A 60 -3.51 -11.33 -13.78
N ALA A 61 -3.06 -10.88 -14.95
CA ALA A 61 -1.74 -10.28 -15.09
C ALA A 61 -1.62 -8.97 -14.30
N GLN A 62 -2.69 -8.16 -14.27
CA GLN A 62 -2.76 -6.93 -13.47
C GLN A 62 -2.60 -7.22 -11.97
N VAL A 63 -3.28 -8.26 -11.46
CA VAL A 63 -3.19 -8.70 -10.06
C VAL A 63 -1.77 -9.16 -9.71
N TYR A 64 -1.14 -9.99 -10.54
CA TYR A 64 0.25 -10.39 -10.28
C TYR A 64 1.25 -9.24 -10.40
N ALA A 65 1.00 -8.25 -11.26
CA ALA A 65 1.82 -7.04 -11.33
C ALA A 65 1.71 -6.21 -10.04
N ALA A 66 0.50 -6.01 -9.51
CA ALA A 66 0.30 -5.34 -8.24
C ALA A 66 0.93 -6.11 -7.07
N LEU A 67 0.81 -7.45 -7.05
CA LEU A 67 1.50 -8.30 -6.09
C LEU A 67 3.03 -8.18 -6.19
N ALA A 68 3.58 -8.16 -7.40
CA ALA A 68 5.00 -7.95 -7.62
C ALA A 68 5.47 -6.60 -7.08
N ALA A 69 4.68 -5.55 -7.28
CA ALA A 69 4.95 -4.23 -6.73
C ALA A 69 4.94 -4.23 -5.20
N ALA A 70 3.89 -4.78 -4.57
CA ALA A 70 3.80 -4.92 -3.12
C ALA A 70 5.02 -5.67 -2.55
N ASN A 71 5.44 -6.75 -3.22
CA ASN A 71 6.62 -7.52 -2.84
C ASN A 71 7.94 -6.77 -3.04
N LEU A 72 8.10 -5.94 -4.07
CA LEU A 72 9.31 -5.11 -4.21
C LEU A 72 9.38 -4.09 -3.08
N THR A 73 8.26 -3.38 -2.84
CA THR A 73 8.17 -2.37 -1.81
C THR A 73 8.28 -2.92 -0.39
N SER A 74 8.21 -4.24 -0.13
CA SER A 74 8.40 -4.73 1.24
C SER A 74 9.85 -4.63 1.73
N PHE A 75 10.76 -4.16 0.87
CA PHE A 75 12.17 -3.97 1.20
C PHE A 75 12.58 -2.52 0.97
N ASP A 76 12.95 -1.86 2.07
CA ASP A 76 13.53 -0.51 2.17
C ASP A 76 14.51 -0.13 1.05
N ILE A 77 15.43 -1.05 0.71
CA ILE A 77 16.44 -0.88 -0.36
C ILE A 77 15.85 -0.58 -1.75
N SER A 78 14.57 -0.84 -1.96
CA SER A 78 13.87 -0.57 -3.22
C SER A 78 13.20 0.80 -3.27
N HIS A 79 12.93 1.43 -2.12
CA HIS A 79 11.98 2.54 -2.03
C HIS A 79 12.42 3.75 -2.84
N ASP A 80 13.70 4.13 -2.74
CA ASP A 80 14.26 5.27 -3.46
C ASP A 80 14.15 5.06 -4.97
N VAL A 81 14.59 3.89 -5.44
CA VAL A 81 14.57 3.54 -6.86
C VAL A 81 13.13 3.52 -7.40
N LEU A 82 12.20 2.92 -6.67
CA LEU A 82 10.79 2.87 -7.07
C LEU A 82 10.17 4.28 -7.11
N CYS A 83 10.47 5.12 -6.12
CA CYS A 83 10.01 6.49 -6.06
C CYS A 83 10.56 7.32 -7.24
N GLU A 84 11.84 7.19 -7.56
CA GLU A 84 12.48 7.84 -8.72
C GLU A 84 11.89 7.39 -10.05
N HIS A 85 11.49 6.11 -10.14
CA HIS A 85 10.81 5.56 -11.33
C HIS A 85 9.31 5.86 -11.35
N GLY A 86 8.85 6.76 -10.49
CA GLY A 86 7.51 7.29 -10.51
C GLY A 86 6.47 6.40 -9.85
N ALA A 87 6.80 5.31 -9.14
CA ALA A 87 5.85 4.26 -8.76
C ALA A 87 4.62 4.70 -7.94
N ILE A 88 4.70 5.80 -7.20
CA ILE A 88 3.65 6.23 -6.26
C ILE A 88 2.31 6.54 -6.98
N PRO A 89 2.25 7.42 -8.01
CA PRO A 89 1.02 7.68 -8.75
C PRO A 89 0.38 6.43 -9.39
N GLU A 90 1.14 5.47 -9.94
CA GLU A 90 0.54 4.26 -10.50
C GLU A 90 -0.02 3.35 -9.43
N LEU A 91 0.68 3.20 -8.30
CA LEU A 91 0.17 2.43 -7.16
C LEU A 91 -1.07 3.07 -6.54
N LEU A 92 -1.10 4.40 -6.49
CA LEU A 92 -2.27 5.16 -6.06
C LEU A 92 -3.46 4.92 -6.97
N GLN A 93 -3.25 4.97 -8.29
CA GLN A 93 -4.28 4.67 -9.27
C GLN A 93 -4.81 3.24 -9.10
N VAL A 94 -3.93 2.25 -8.98
CA VAL A 94 -4.32 0.84 -8.76
C VAL A 94 -5.15 0.68 -7.48
N ALA A 95 -4.76 1.34 -6.39
CA ALA A 95 -5.46 1.25 -5.12
C ALA A 95 -6.82 1.96 -5.13
N HIS A 96 -6.91 3.13 -5.77
CA HIS A 96 -8.07 4.01 -5.69
C HIS A 96 -9.13 3.74 -6.77
N ASP A 97 -8.72 3.41 -7.98
CA ASP A 97 -9.62 3.34 -9.14
C ASP A 97 -10.12 1.91 -9.43
N SER A 98 -9.58 0.91 -8.74
CA SER A 98 -9.96 -0.49 -8.89
C SER A 98 -11.17 -0.86 -8.03
N ASP A 99 -12.07 -1.66 -8.58
CA ASP A 99 -13.16 -2.32 -7.86
C ASP A 99 -12.80 -3.73 -7.38
N GLU A 100 -11.82 -4.40 -8.01
CA GLU A 100 -11.44 -5.74 -7.55
C GLU A 100 -10.49 -5.70 -6.34
N PRO A 101 -10.85 -6.39 -5.24
CA PRO A 101 -10.16 -6.28 -3.95
C PRO A 101 -8.65 -6.56 -3.97
N ASP A 102 -8.17 -7.54 -4.73
CA ASP A 102 -6.73 -7.88 -4.70
C ASP A 102 -5.86 -6.72 -5.16
N LEU A 103 -6.29 -5.96 -6.18
CA LEU A 103 -5.57 -4.78 -6.62
C LEU A 103 -5.57 -3.68 -5.57
N VAL A 104 -6.71 -3.46 -4.92
CA VAL A 104 -6.82 -2.46 -3.86
C VAL A 104 -5.90 -2.83 -2.70
N VAL A 105 -5.93 -4.08 -2.24
CA VAL A 105 -5.06 -4.60 -1.17
C VAL A 105 -3.59 -4.44 -1.54
N TYR A 106 -3.15 -4.93 -2.71
CA TYR A 106 -1.74 -4.86 -3.08
C TYR A 106 -1.26 -3.43 -3.34
N GLY A 107 -2.10 -2.57 -3.91
CA GLY A 107 -1.79 -1.15 -4.05
C GLY A 107 -1.62 -0.45 -2.70
N LEU A 108 -2.53 -0.70 -1.75
CA LEU A 108 -2.45 -0.15 -0.39
C LEU A 108 -1.23 -0.67 0.38
N LEU A 109 -0.93 -1.97 0.29
CA LEU A 109 0.27 -2.54 0.90
C LEU A 109 1.54 -1.90 0.32
N ALA A 110 1.60 -1.73 -1.01
CA ALA A 110 2.75 -1.11 -1.65
C ALA A 110 2.95 0.35 -1.22
N LEU A 111 1.87 1.14 -1.18
CA LEU A 111 1.89 2.52 -0.68
C LEU A 111 2.26 2.59 0.80
N GLY A 112 1.72 1.70 1.62
CA GLY A 112 2.02 1.62 3.05
C GLY A 112 3.49 1.32 3.31
N ASN A 113 4.07 0.36 2.59
CA ASN A 113 5.50 0.08 2.70
C ASN A 113 6.36 1.29 2.30
N LEU A 114 6.04 1.93 1.16
CA LEU A 114 6.75 3.12 0.72
C LEU A 114 6.64 4.28 1.72
N ALA A 115 5.51 4.42 2.42
CA ALA A 115 5.26 5.50 3.38
C ALA A 115 6.16 5.43 4.63
N GLU A 116 6.73 4.26 4.93
CA GLU A 116 7.70 4.10 6.02
C GLU A 116 9.01 4.88 5.73
N SER A 117 9.42 4.97 4.46
CA SER A 117 10.67 5.61 4.08
C SER A 117 10.61 7.13 4.10
N PRO A 118 11.55 7.82 4.77
CA PRO A 118 11.64 9.28 4.73
C PRO A 118 11.78 9.89 3.33
N SER A 119 12.50 9.19 2.44
CA SER A 119 12.77 9.62 1.06
C SER A 119 11.52 9.73 0.19
N THR A 120 10.46 8.97 0.48
CA THR A 120 9.22 8.96 -0.31
C THR A 120 8.24 10.05 0.16
N ARG A 121 8.42 10.62 1.36
CA ARG A 121 7.46 11.52 2.01
C ARG A 121 7.08 12.72 1.15
N SER A 122 8.06 13.33 0.46
CA SER A 122 7.78 14.45 -0.43
C SER A 122 6.86 14.05 -1.59
N ALA A 123 7.13 12.90 -2.22
CA ALA A 123 6.28 12.37 -3.28
C ALA A 123 4.88 12.00 -2.74
N MET A 124 4.79 11.37 -1.56
CA MET A 124 3.50 11.04 -0.92
C MET A 124 2.63 12.27 -0.69
N MET A 125 3.22 13.39 -0.24
CA MET A 125 2.53 14.68 -0.10
C MET A 125 2.09 15.23 -1.46
N ASN A 126 3.00 15.26 -2.44
CA ASN A 126 2.74 15.82 -3.77
C ASN A 126 1.59 15.10 -4.49
N TYR A 127 1.55 13.77 -4.38
CA TYR A 127 0.50 12.94 -4.98
C TYR A 127 -0.75 12.78 -4.09
N LYS A 128 -0.81 13.45 -2.94
CA LYS A 128 -1.95 13.42 -2.01
C LYS A 128 -2.37 11.99 -1.63
N VAL A 129 -1.37 11.15 -1.30
CA VAL A 129 -1.60 9.74 -0.98
C VAL A 129 -2.49 9.59 0.26
N LEU A 130 -2.27 10.38 1.30
CA LEU A 130 -3.08 10.33 2.53
C LEU A 130 -4.59 10.55 2.27
N PRO A 131 -5.03 11.67 1.64
CA PRO A 131 -6.45 11.85 1.33
C PRO A 131 -7.07 10.71 0.53
N ALA A 132 -6.34 10.14 -0.43
CA ALA A 132 -6.81 9.04 -1.25
C ALA A 132 -6.94 7.72 -0.46
N VAL A 133 -5.95 7.35 0.35
CA VAL A 133 -6.00 6.18 1.24
C VAL A 133 -7.15 6.32 2.25
N TYR A 134 -7.34 7.52 2.82
CA TYR A 134 -8.43 7.78 3.76
C TYR A 134 -9.81 7.70 3.08
N SER A 135 -9.93 8.17 1.84
CA SER A 135 -11.14 8.02 1.02
C SER A 135 -11.48 6.54 0.80
N ILE A 136 -10.49 5.70 0.48
CA ILE A 136 -10.69 4.25 0.34
C ILE A 136 -11.21 3.67 1.67
N TYR A 137 -10.50 3.93 2.77
CA TYR A 137 -10.87 3.44 4.11
C TYR A 137 -12.31 3.81 4.52
N THR A 138 -12.69 5.08 4.38
CA THR A 138 -14.03 5.55 4.79
C THR A 138 -15.15 5.04 3.89
N ARG A 139 -14.87 4.78 2.60
CA ARG A 139 -15.84 4.16 1.68
C ARG A 139 -16.12 2.70 2.02
N LEU A 140 -15.19 1.97 2.64
CA LEU A 140 -15.42 0.59 3.09
C LEU A 140 -16.58 0.48 4.09
N ALA A 141 -16.78 1.50 4.93
CA ALA A 141 -17.89 1.55 5.86
C ALA A 141 -19.26 1.57 5.16
N LYS A 142 -19.31 2.01 3.89
CA LYS A 142 -20.52 2.09 3.06
C LYS A 142 -20.76 0.86 2.21
N LEU A 143 -19.71 0.07 1.94
CA LEU A 143 -19.85 -1.24 1.34
C LEU A 143 -20.53 -2.14 2.39
N GLY A 144 -21.57 -2.89 2.02
CA GLY A 144 -22.34 -3.74 2.94
C GLY A 144 -21.52 -4.87 3.59
N ASP A 145 -22.17 -5.97 3.94
CA ASP A 145 -21.47 -7.14 4.47
C ASP A 145 -20.78 -7.93 3.33
N ALA A 146 -19.57 -7.50 2.99
CA ALA A 146 -18.71 -8.15 2.00
C ALA A 146 -17.70 -9.14 2.65
N GLY A 147 -17.97 -9.61 3.87
CA GLY A 147 -17.19 -10.65 4.55
C GLY A 147 -15.68 -10.37 4.59
N THR A 148 -14.87 -11.40 4.29
CA THR A 148 -13.40 -11.42 4.43
C THR A 148 -12.67 -10.42 3.53
N ARG A 149 -13.16 -10.13 2.31
CA ARG A 149 -12.44 -9.22 1.38
C ARG A 149 -12.47 -7.78 1.85
N LYS A 150 -13.56 -7.36 2.49
CA LYS A 150 -13.67 -6.04 3.11
C LYS A 150 -12.70 -5.89 4.29
N GLU A 151 -12.52 -6.94 5.08
CA GLU A 151 -11.53 -6.96 6.15
C GLU A 151 -10.10 -6.79 5.60
N GLU A 152 -9.74 -7.53 4.54
CA GLU A 152 -8.41 -7.42 3.91
C GLU A 152 -8.10 -6.00 3.43
N VAL A 153 -9.05 -5.36 2.74
CA VAL A 153 -8.89 -3.97 2.29
C VAL A 153 -8.82 -3.01 3.48
N LYS A 154 -9.63 -3.22 4.53
CA LYS A 154 -9.60 -2.39 5.74
C LYS A 154 -8.24 -2.48 6.44
N VAL A 155 -7.72 -3.69 6.63
CA VAL A 155 -6.40 -3.92 7.24
C VAL A 155 -5.30 -3.26 6.41
N ALA A 156 -5.31 -3.42 5.08
CA ALA A 156 -4.32 -2.79 4.20
C ALA A 156 -4.40 -1.26 4.23
N ALA A 157 -5.60 -0.69 4.32
CA ALA A 157 -5.78 0.76 4.42
C ALA A 157 -5.28 1.30 5.76
N LEU A 158 -5.60 0.62 6.88
CA LEU A 158 -5.11 0.99 8.21
C LEU A 158 -3.58 0.86 8.30
N PHE A 159 -2.99 -0.17 7.68
CA PHE A 159 -1.53 -0.30 7.54
C PHE A 159 -0.91 0.89 6.78
N ALA A 160 -1.48 1.29 5.65
CA ALA A 160 -1.01 2.46 4.93
C ALA A 160 -1.15 3.75 5.76
N LEU A 161 -2.28 3.94 6.43
CA LEU A 161 -2.50 5.07 7.34
C LEU A 161 -1.50 5.08 8.49
N SER A 162 -1.20 3.93 9.11
CA SER A 162 -0.28 3.85 10.25
C SER A 162 1.13 4.27 9.85
N ASN A 163 1.62 3.82 8.69
CA ASN A 163 2.93 4.23 8.18
C ASN A 163 2.95 5.71 7.75
N LEU A 164 1.86 6.23 7.19
CA LEU A 164 1.74 7.65 6.84
C LEU A 164 1.85 8.58 8.06
N THR A 165 1.49 8.10 9.27
CA THR A 165 1.72 8.85 10.52
C THR A 165 3.20 9.16 10.79
N GLY A 166 4.14 8.47 10.12
CA GLY A 166 5.57 8.75 10.23
C GLY A 166 5.96 10.17 9.76
N CYS A 167 5.10 10.84 8.99
CA CYS A 167 5.30 12.22 8.51
C CYS A 167 4.52 13.23 9.36
N ALA A 168 5.19 14.29 9.84
CA ALA A 168 4.55 15.31 10.68
C ALA A 168 3.39 16.03 9.97
N ASN A 169 3.57 16.41 8.70
CA ASN A 169 2.53 17.07 7.90
C ASN A 169 1.30 16.17 7.69
N HIS A 170 1.52 14.86 7.50
CA HIS A 170 0.40 13.92 7.42
C HIS A 170 -0.33 13.81 8.77
N ARG A 171 0.38 13.74 9.90
CA ARG A 171 -0.28 13.73 11.22
C ARG A 171 -1.10 14.99 11.46
N GLU A 172 -0.56 16.15 11.08
CA GLU A 172 -1.27 17.43 11.18
C GLU A 172 -2.58 17.38 10.37
N MET A 173 -2.51 16.98 9.09
CA MET A 173 -3.70 16.80 8.24
C MET A 173 -4.69 15.76 8.81
N MET A 174 -4.18 14.63 9.31
CA MET A 174 -5.02 13.57 9.87
C MET A 174 -5.85 14.05 11.07
N ILE A 175 -5.26 14.87 11.94
CA ILE A 175 -5.91 15.38 13.17
C ILE A 175 -6.73 16.64 12.94
N ASN A 176 -6.32 17.52 12.01
CA ASN A 176 -6.94 18.83 11.85
C ASN A 176 -7.94 18.91 10.72
N ASP A 177 -7.75 18.12 9.66
CA ASP A 177 -8.51 18.28 8.42
C ASP A 177 -9.40 17.06 8.10
N LEU A 178 -8.97 15.86 8.50
CA LEU A 178 -9.60 14.60 8.12
C LEU A 178 -10.30 13.87 9.27
N ASP A 179 -10.03 14.24 10.51
CA ASP A 179 -10.52 13.58 11.73
C ASP A 179 -10.33 12.06 11.73
N VAL A 180 -9.15 11.60 11.28
CA VAL A 180 -8.84 10.16 11.14
C VAL A 180 -8.99 9.42 12.47
N GLN A 181 -8.66 10.07 13.59
CA GLN A 181 -8.83 9.52 14.93
C GLN A 181 -10.29 9.11 15.22
N GLU A 182 -11.27 9.88 14.76
CA GLU A 182 -12.69 9.59 15.00
C GLU A 182 -13.16 8.42 14.13
N ALA A 183 -12.72 8.39 12.87
CA ALA A 183 -13.09 7.32 11.96
C ALA A 183 -12.53 5.96 12.40
N VAL A 184 -11.28 5.94 12.90
CA VAL A 184 -10.56 4.74 13.35
C VAL A 184 -10.99 4.29 14.74
N TRP A 185 -11.58 5.17 15.56
CA TRP A 185 -12.01 4.87 16.93
C TRP A 185 -12.78 3.54 17.07
N LYS A 186 -13.79 3.34 16.23
CA LYS A 186 -14.64 2.13 16.25
C LYS A 186 -13.86 0.85 15.95
N ASP A 187 -12.79 0.95 15.15
CA ASP A 187 -12.01 -0.21 14.72
C ASP A 187 -11.08 -0.72 15.83
N LEU A 188 -10.86 0.07 16.89
CA LEU A 188 -10.20 -0.39 18.13
C LEU A 188 -10.99 -1.46 18.89
N PHE A 189 -12.26 -1.63 18.55
CA PHE A 189 -13.18 -2.62 19.15
C PHE A 189 -13.66 -3.64 18.11
N ASP A 190 -13.03 -3.69 16.94
CA ASP A 190 -13.37 -4.66 15.89
C ASP A 190 -13.05 -6.08 16.39
N PRO A 191 -13.96 -7.06 16.21
CA PRO A 191 -13.71 -8.44 16.62
C PRO A 191 -12.51 -9.07 15.89
N SER A 192 -12.15 -8.57 14.71
CA SER A 192 -10.91 -8.98 14.05
C SER A 192 -9.71 -8.34 14.76
N GLN A 193 -8.91 -9.20 15.40
CA GLN A 193 -7.64 -8.81 16.01
C GLN A 193 -6.68 -8.12 15.02
N ARG A 194 -6.77 -8.46 13.73
CA ARG A 194 -5.95 -7.82 12.68
C ARG A 194 -6.37 -6.37 12.44
N VAL A 195 -7.67 -6.11 12.40
CA VAL A 195 -8.21 -4.75 12.25
C VAL A 195 -7.89 -3.93 13.48
N MET A 196 -8.17 -4.47 14.67
CA MET A 196 -7.89 -3.82 15.95
C MET A 196 -6.41 -3.43 16.08
N ALA A 197 -5.49 -4.36 15.78
CA ALA A 197 -4.06 -4.10 15.84
C ALA A 197 -3.63 -2.94 14.91
N GLN A 198 -4.09 -2.94 13.65
CA GLN A 198 -3.74 -1.85 12.73
C GLN A 198 -4.38 -0.51 13.10
N ALA A 199 -5.62 -0.52 13.62
CA ALA A 199 -6.26 0.68 14.14
C ALA A 199 -5.45 1.28 15.30
N LEU A 200 -4.97 0.42 16.21
CA LEU A 200 -4.12 0.83 17.31
C LEU A 200 -2.79 1.43 16.83
N GLU A 201 -2.17 0.89 15.78
CA GLU A 201 -0.96 1.47 15.19
C GLU A 201 -1.19 2.89 14.65
N VAL A 202 -2.34 3.15 14.00
CA VAL A 202 -2.70 4.49 13.53
C VAL A 202 -2.81 5.45 14.72
N ILE A 203 -3.56 5.09 15.75
CA ILE A 203 -3.72 5.91 16.96
C ILE A 203 -2.37 6.17 17.63
N ARG A 204 -1.54 5.14 17.79
CA ARG A 204 -0.19 5.26 18.37
C ARG A 204 0.67 6.21 17.55
N GLY A 205 0.58 6.15 16.23
CA GLY A 205 1.26 7.07 15.33
C GLY A 205 0.78 8.51 15.48
N LEU A 206 -0.53 8.71 15.68
CA LEU A 206 -1.13 10.03 15.88
C LEU A 206 -0.83 10.63 17.25
N SER A 207 -0.67 9.83 18.31
CA SER A 207 -0.50 10.30 19.68
C SER A 207 0.79 11.11 19.92
N VAL A 208 1.73 11.10 18.98
CA VAL A 208 2.90 11.99 19.01
C VAL A 208 2.55 13.44 18.65
N HIS A 209 1.38 13.69 18.05
CA HIS A 209 0.90 15.03 17.71
C HIS A 209 0.24 15.70 18.93
N LYS A 210 0.60 16.95 19.23
CA LYS A 210 0.15 17.66 20.44
C LYS A 210 -1.37 17.67 20.61
N LYS A 211 -2.12 18.04 19.56
CA LYS A 211 -3.60 18.04 19.63
C LYS A 211 -4.18 16.63 19.80
N ALA A 212 -3.51 15.59 19.30
CA ALA A 212 -3.97 14.22 19.52
C ALA A 212 -3.83 13.83 21.00
N GLN A 213 -2.81 14.30 21.70
CA GLN A 213 -2.63 14.08 23.15
C GLN A 213 -3.72 14.75 23.99
N GLU A 214 -4.35 15.81 23.48
CA GLU A 214 -5.48 16.48 24.11
C GLU A 214 -6.81 15.76 23.78
N VAL A 215 -7.00 15.36 22.52
CA VAL A 215 -8.26 14.77 22.04
C VAL A 215 -8.42 13.30 22.43
N LEU A 216 -7.39 12.46 22.25
CA LEU A 216 -7.48 11.02 22.45
C LEU A 216 -7.91 10.60 23.87
N PRO A 217 -7.44 11.25 24.96
CA PRO A 217 -7.95 10.97 26.31
C PRO A 217 -9.45 11.22 26.45
N THR A 218 -9.98 12.26 25.80
CA THR A 218 -11.41 12.60 25.87
C THR A 218 -12.30 11.58 25.15
N MET A 219 -11.73 10.83 24.20
CA MET A 219 -12.41 9.73 23.52
C MET A 219 -12.50 8.47 24.41
N GLY A 220 -11.79 8.43 25.55
CA GLY A 220 -11.78 7.28 26.45
C GLY A 220 -10.81 6.19 26.00
N ILE A 221 -9.76 6.52 25.23
CA ILE A 221 -8.82 5.53 24.69
C ILE A 221 -7.87 4.93 25.73
N LEU A 222 -7.57 5.69 26.78
CA LEU A 222 -6.47 5.39 27.72
C LEU A 222 -6.54 4.00 28.37
N PRO A 223 -7.73 3.49 28.79
CA PRO A 223 -7.83 2.13 29.33
C PRO A 223 -7.42 1.02 28.36
N TYR A 224 -7.35 1.31 27.06
CA TYR A 224 -7.02 0.34 26.00
C TYR A 224 -5.58 0.50 25.48
N LEU A 225 -4.83 1.48 25.97
CA LEU A 225 -3.41 1.72 25.64
C LEU A 225 -2.45 1.31 26.76
N ALA A 226 -2.97 0.86 27.91
CA ALA A 226 -2.23 0.52 29.11
C ALA A 226 -1.79 -0.95 29.16
#